data_AF-A0A423J730-F1
#
_entry.id   AF-A0A423J730-F1
#
_cell.length_a   1.000
_cell.length_b   1.000
_cell.length_c   1.000
_cell.angle_alpha   90.00
_cell.angle_beta   90.00
_cell.angle_gamma   90.00
#
_symmetry.space_group_name_H-M   'P 1'
#
loop_
_entity.id
_entity.type
_entity.pdbx_description
1 polymer ?
#
loop_
_entity_poly.entity_id
_entity_poly.type
_entity_poly.pdbx_seq_one_letter_code
_entity_poly.pdbx_strand_id
1 'polypeptide(L)'
;MKKIIALMLMVVLAGCQVRDQQLQSATTSSIAQSGPEIAADLTARYNDVRINCGSPSTPAFLCSGIILRSTVHGPGYFFWNPSPHSQQSGGVSFSYLRKDAKFQKLVFGQNNGFVFYPVFNTPPGKEHIEILCSYPIDGWTQLRETPGCGAHPYYPTQSKRCQTMGISTAEQWMAHWNAAPSSAYRPAYQCSFDVRDSMNQLAADSFYQSLRTRNLLGATWFPQQNELILRTWAQTDNPNGLPIQALFYTGDGLSNARKDQVHFRNQSGDVLPIIKLTLPTNSSENAVFTYDPNDLDPSIP
;
A
#
# COMPACT_ATOMS: atom_id res chain seq x y z
N MET A 1 32.24 -86.98 21.28
CA MET A 1 33.33 -86.06 20.87
C MET A 1 33.05 -85.59 19.45
N LYS A 2 33.06 -84.25 19.21
CA LYS A 2 33.14 -83.53 17.90
C LYS A 2 32.03 -83.84 16.87
N LYS A 3 30.94 -83.06 16.75
CA LYS A 3 30.74 -81.76 16.03
C LYS A 3 31.37 -81.69 14.62
N ILE A 4 30.55 -81.42 13.59
CA ILE A 4 30.68 -80.37 12.53
C ILE A 4 29.48 -80.50 11.55
N ILE A 5 28.47 -79.63 11.66
CA ILE A 5 28.10 -78.47 10.79
C ILE A 5 27.40 -78.87 9.48
N ALA A 6 26.08 -78.68 9.43
CA ALA A 6 25.29 -78.58 8.20
C ALA A 6 24.75 -77.13 8.09
N LEU A 7 25.05 -76.50 6.95
CA LEU A 7 24.74 -75.12 6.61
C LEU A 7 23.25 -75.05 6.18
N MET A 8 22.40 -74.34 6.93
CA MET A 8 21.05 -73.97 6.47
C MET A 8 21.09 -72.58 5.84
N LEU A 9 20.77 -72.52 4.55
CA LEU A 9 20.54 -71.31 3.79
C LEU A 9 19.12 -70.81 4.09
N MET A 10 18.95 -69.73 4.87
CA MET A 10 17.68 -69.02 4.97
C MET A 10 17.61 -67.95 3.89
N VAL A 11 16.72 -68.12 2.92
CA VAL A 11 16.33 -67.08 1.96
C VAL A 11 15.30 -66.18 2.65
N VAL A 12 15.68 -64.96 2.99
CA VAL A 12 14.76 -63.92 3.48
C VAL A 12 14.23 -63.15 2.28
N LEU A 13 12.97 -63.41 1.90
CA LEU A 13 12.22 -62.57 0.96
C LEU A 13 11.78 -61.29 1.68
N ALA A 14 12.53 -60.21 1.49
CA ALA A 14 12.11 -58.87 1.90
C ALA A 14 11.06 -58.35 0.90
N GLY A 15 9.79 -58.41 1.26
CA GLY A 15 8.71 -57.75 0.53
C GLY A 15 8.77 -56.24 0.75
N CYS A 16 9.06 -55.46 -0.29
CA CYS A 16 8.87 -54.01 -0.28
C CYS A 16 7.36 -53.71 -0.31
N GLN A 17 6.75 -53.43 0.84
CA GLN A 17 5.47 -52.72 0.88
C GLN A 17 5.74 -51.24 0.59
N VAL A 18 5.41 -50.80 -0.63
CA VAL A 18 5.31 -49.38 -0.96
C VAL A 18 4.12 -48.84 -0.18
N ARG A 19 4.38 -48.08 0.88
CA ARG A 19 3.37 -47.27 1.57
C ARG A 19 3.19 -46.00 0.75
N ASP A 20 2.08 -45.91 0.03
CA ASP A 20 1.61 -44.65 -0.52
C ASP A 20 1.32 -43.70 0.64
N GLN A 21 2.26 -42.79 0.92
CA GLN A 21 1.96 -41.60 1.71
C GLN A 21 1.15 -40.67 0.81
N GLN A 22 -0.18 -40.74 0.94
CA GLN A 22 -1.04 -39.66 0.47
C GLN A 22 -0.61 -38.38 1.19
N LEU A 23 0.14 -37.54 0.47
CA LEU A 23 0.31 -36.13 0.78
C LEU A 23 -1.08 -35.51 0.79
N GLN A 24 -1.67 -35.39 1.99
CA GLN A 24 -2.77 -34.48 2.22
C GLN A 24 -2.22 -33.07 1.98
N SER A 25 -2.47 -32.55 0.78
CA SER A 25 -2.39 -31.12 0.51
C SER A 25 -3.35 -30.43 1.47
N ALA A 26 -2.79 -29.89 2.56
CA ALA A 26 -3.50 -28.92 3.37
C ALA A 26 -3.73 -27.71 2.47
N THR A 27 -4.94 -27.61 1.91
CA THR A 27 -5.46 -26.35 1.42
C THR A 27 -5.50 -25.41 2.61
N THR A 28 -4.46 -24.59 2.77
CA THR A 28 -4.54 -23.35 3.53
C THR A 28 -5.52 -22.45 2.78
N SER A 29 -6.82 -22.66 3.00
CA SER A 29 -7.80 -21.60 2.80
C SER A 29 -7.31 -20.43 3.63
N SER A 30 -6.79 -19.39 2.99
CA SER A 30 -6.52 -18.14 3.69
C SER A 30 -7.87 -17.68 4.23
N ILE A 31 -8.10 -17.85 5.52
CA ILE A 31 -9.28 -17.30 6.17
C ILE A 31 -9.21 -15.80 5.92
N ALA A 32 -10.22 -15.25 5.23
CA ALA A 32 -10.34 -13.82 5.04
C ALA A 32 -10.30 -13.17 6.43
N GLN A 33 -9.40 -12.20 6.63
CA GLN A 33 -9.27 -11.53 7.92
C GLN A 33 -10.60 -10.87 8.29
N SER A 34 -11.02 -11.07 9.53
CA SER A 34 -12.20 -10.40 10.07
C SER A 34 -11.96 -8.89 10.23
N GLY A 35 -13.04 -8.10 10.32
CA GLY A 35 -12.96 -6.66 10.54
C GLY A 35 -12.10 -6.24 11.74
N PRO A 36 -12.25 -6.88 12.94
CA PRO A 36 -11.39 -6.60 14.09
C PRO A 36 -9.91 -6.92 13.85
N GLU A 37 -9.60 -8.02 13.15
CA GLU A 37 -8.23 -8.40 12.81
C GLU A 37 -7.60 -7.38 11.85
N ILE A 38 -8.36 -6.89 10.86
CA ILE A 38 -7.88 -5.85 9.95
C ILE A 38 -7.64 -4.54 10.71
N ALA A 39 -8.52 -4.11 11.62
CA ALA A 39 -8.29 -2.92 12.44
C ALA A 39 -7.03 -3.03 13.31
N ALA A 40 -6.79 -4.21 13.89
CA ALA A 40 -5.58 -4.51 14.66
C ALA A 40 -4.31 -4.49 13.78
N ASP A 41 -4.36 -5.12 12.61
CA ASP A 41 -3.26 -5.14 11.63
C ASP A 41 -2.93 -3.72 11.11
N LEU A 42 -3.93 -2.91 10.79
CA LEU A 42 -3.75 -1.50 10.40
C LEU A 42 -3.08 -0.72 11.53
N THR A 43 -3.51 -0.92 12.78
CA THR A 43 -2.92 -0.26 13.95
C THR A 43 -1.46 -0.70 14.16
N ALA A 44 -1.15 -1.98 13.99
CA ALA A 44 0.21 -2.49 14.10
C ALA A 44 1.13 -1.89 13.03
N ARG A 45 0.70 -1.92 11.76
CA ARG A 45 1.46 -1.35 10.63
C ARG A 45 1.64 0.16 10.74
N TYR A 46 0.65 0.88 11.25
CA TYR A 46 0.75 2.31 11.50
C TYR A 46 1.84 2.64 12.53
N ASN A 47 1.93 1.86 13.61
CA ASN A 47 2.87 2.09 14.71
C ASN A 47 4.30 1.62 14.41
N ASP A 48 4.49 0.82 13.37
CA ASP A 48 5.75 0.24 12.98
C ASP A 48 6.60 1.18 12.12
N VAL A 49 7.49 1.91 12.78
CA VAL A 49 8.34 2.95 12.17
C VAL A 49 9.68 2.43 11.64
N ARG A 50 9.79 1.13 11.33
CA ARG A 50 11.01 0.55 10.77
C ARG A 50 11.45 1.28 9.48
N ILE A 51 12.75 1.33 9.24
CA ILE A 51 13.34 2.00 8.08
C ILE A 51 13.06 1.22 6.79
N ASN A 52 13.11 -0.11 6.87
CA ASN A 52 12.91 -1.02 5.74
C ASN A 52 12.33 -2.36 6.23
N CYS A 53 11.99 -3.25 5.32
CA CYS A 53 11.45 -4.58 5.60
C CYS A 53 12.55 -5.65 5.65
N GLY A 54 13.66 -5.35 6.33
CA GLY A 54 14.75 -6.28 6.60
C GLY A 54 15.97 -6.18 5.66
N SER A 55 15.90 -5.38 4.59
CA SER A 55 17.04 -5.14 3.70
C SER A 55 16.98 -3.77 3.02
N PRO A 56 18.10 -3.24 2.48
CA PRO A 56 18.09 -1.98 1.74
C PRO A 56 17.29 -2.03 0.41
N SER A 57 17.02 -3.22 -0.12
CA SER A 57 16.14 -3.41 -1.30
C SER A 57 14.67 -3.58 -0.97
N THR A 58 14.27 -3.52 0.31
CA THR A 58 12.89 -3.71 0.72
C THR A 58 12.34 -2.48 1.44
N PRO A 59 11.89 -1.43 0.71
CA PRO A 59 11.29 -0.25 1.32
C PRO A 59 10.18 -0.55 2.32
N ALA A 60 10.04 0.29 3.34
CA ALA A 60 9.13 0.03 4.45
C ALA A 60 7.64 -0.12 4.05
N PHE A 61 7.20 0.46 2.93
CA PHE A 61 5.82 0.29 2.42
C PHE A 61 5.48 -1.16 2.05
N LEU A 62 6.48 -2.04 1.88
CA LEU A 62 6.24 -3.44 1.56
C LEU A 62 5.65 -4.21 2.74
N CYS A 63 5.82 -3.74 3.98
CA CYS A 63 5.42 -4.48 5.19
C CYS A 63 4.87 -3.60 6.33
N SER A 64 4.96 -2.28 6.24
CA SER A 64 4.54 -1.33 7.28
C SER A 64 3.79 -0.15 6.67
N GLY A 65 3.13 0.64 7.51
CA GLY A 65 2.28 1.75 7.10
C GLY A 65 1.02 1.31 6.34
N ILE A 66 0.20 2.31 6.03
CA ILE A 66 -1.09 2.11 5.35
C ILE A 66 -1.01 2.76 3.97
N ILE A 67 -1.21 1.96 2.92
CA ILE A 67 -1.35 2.44 1.55
C ILE A 67 -2.86 2.60 1.30
N LEU A 68 -3.34 3.85 1.25
CA LEU A 68 -4.76 4.14 1.11
C LEU A 68 -5.02 5.09 -0.05
N ARG A 69 -6.16 4.92 -0.71
CA ARG A 69 -6.64 5.84 -1.74
C ARG A 69 -8.05 6.28 -1.38
N SER A 70 -8.24 7.58 -1.28
CA SER A 70 -9.57 8.14 -1.19
C SER A 70 -10.26 8.08 -2.54
N THR A 71 -11.58 7.86 -2.50
CA THR A 71 -12.43 7.79 -3.67
C THR A 71 -13.61 8.73 -3.48
N VAL A 72 -14.35 8.93 -4.56
CA VAL A 72 -15.71 9.44 -4.50
C VAL A 72 -16.57 8.33 -5.09
N HIS A 73 -17.72 8.07 -4.48
CA HIS A 73 -18.69 7.18 -5.09
C HIS A 73 -19.43 7.92 -6.21
N GLY A 74 -19.60 7.29 -7.38
CA GLY A 74 -20.35 7.88 -8.48
C GLY A 74 -20.83 6.84 -9.49
N PRO A 75 -21.83 7.21 -10.31
CA PRO A 75 -22.34 6.32 -11.35
C PRO A 75 -21.31 6.13 -12.48
N GLY A 76 -21.30 4.94 -13.08
CA GLY A 76 -20.56 4.67 -14.32
C GLY A 76 -19.07 4.35 -14.16
N TYR A 77 -18.58 4.13 -12.94
CA TYR A 77 -17.25 3.60 -12.71
C TYR A 77 -17.20 2.77 -11.42
N PHE A 78 -16.23 1.87 -11.36
CA PHE A 78 -15.90 1.15 -10.13
C PHE A 78 -14.85 1.94 -9.34
N PHE A 79 -15.02 2.07 -8.02
CA PHE A 79 -14.12 2.86 -7.18
C PHE A 79 -12.67 2.33 -7.20
N TRP A 80 -12.49 1.04 -7.53
CA TRP A 80 -11.20 0.37 -7.66
C TRP A 80 -10.55 0.54 -9.03
N ASN A 81 -11.24 1.13 -10.02
CA ASN A 81 -10.66 1.30 -11.35
C ASN A 81 -9.84 2.59 -11.45
N PRO A 82 -8.69 2.57 -12.14
CA PRO A 82 -7.92 3.78 -12.42
C PRO A 82 -8.76 4.78 -13.22
N SER A 83 -8.59 6.08 -12.92
CA SER A 83 -9.25 7.13 -13.70
C SER A 83 -8.74 7.14 -15.15
N PRO A 84 -9.45 7.77 -16.11
CA PRO A 84 -8.95 7.91 -17.48
C PRO A 84 -7.54 8.52 -17.55
N HIS A 85 -7.27 9.53 -16.70
CA HIS A 85 -5.93 10.09 -16.57
C HIS A 85 -4.92 9.05 -16.09
N SER A 86 -5.26 8.23 -15.09
CA SER A 86 -4.35 7.20 -14.56
C SER A 86 -4.08 6.06 -15.55
N GLN A 87 -5.05 5.75 -16.42
CA GLN A 87 -4.85 4.82 -17.54
C GLN A 87 -3.89 5.40 -18.57
N GLN A 88 -4.03 6.69 -18.89
CA GLN A 88 -3.17 7.37 -19.86
C GLN A 88 -1.75 7.61 -19.33
N SER A 89 -1.62 8.03 -18.08
CA SER A 89 -0.31 8.36 -17.49
C SER A 89 0.47 7.11 -17.09
N GLY A 90 -0.22 6.01 -16.75
CA GLY A 90 0.40 4.81 -16.18
C GLY A 90 0.60 4.87 -14.67
N GLY A 91 0.09 5.91 -13.99
CA GLY A 91 0.23 6.09 -12.55
C GLY A 91 -1.08 6.38 -11.83
N VAL A 92 -1.25 5.81 -10.62
CA VAL A 92 -2.42 6.00 -9.76
C VAL A 92 -1.97 6.55 -8.40
N SER A 93 -2.54 7.68 -7.98
CA SER A 93 -2.22 8.32 -6.71
C SER A 93 -2.79 7.58 -5.49
N PHE A 94 -1.95 7.38 -4.48
CA PHE A 94 -2.32 6.90 -3.15
C PHE A 94 -1.71 7.83 -2.10
N SER A 95 -2.15 7.72 -0.85
CA SER A 95 -1.46 8.28 0.30
C SER A 95 -0.84 7.15 1.14
N TYR A 96 0.19 7.49 1.89
CA TYR A 96 0.87 6.60 2.82
C TYR A 96 0.78 7.13 4.25
N LEU A 97 0.12 6.40 5.14
CA LEU A 97 -0.07 6.83 6.52
C LEU A 97 0.74 5.94 7.48
N ARG A 98 1.59 6.57 8.29
CA ARG A 98 2.38 5.94 9.34
C ARG A 98 2.59 6.89 10.50
N LYS A 99 2.96 6.38 11.69
CA LYS A 99 3.16 7.19 12.89
C LYS A 99 4.20 8.31 12.73
N ASP A 100 5.17 8.14 11.85
CA ASP A 100 6.19 9.13 11.48
C ASP A 100 5.91 9.78 10.11
N ALA A 101 4.71 9.64 9.55
CA ALA A 101 4.33 10.24 8.27
C ALA A 101 2.83 10.58 8.26
N LYS A 102 2.42 11.40 9.23
CA LYS A 102 1.02 11.74 9.51
C LYS A 102 0.51 12.87 8.60
N PHE A 103 -0.80 12.90 8.41
CA PHE A 103 -1.54 14.02 7.79
C PHE A 103 -2.94 14.15 8.38
N GLN A 104 -3.54 15.34 8.26
CA GLN A 104 -4.82 15.67 8.90
C GLN A 104 -6.05 15.38 8.04
N LYS A 105 -5.92 15.42 6.71
CA LYS A 105 -7.04 15.19 5.78
C LYS A 105 -6.60 14.46 4.52
N LEU A 106 -7.56 13.88 3.82
CA LEU A 106 -7.39 13.28 2.50
C LEU A 106 -7.42 14.35 1.39
N VAL A 107 -6.97 13.97 0.21
CA VAL A 107 -7.00 14.82 -0.97
C VAL A 107 -8.43 15.30 -1.26
N PHE A 108 -8.56 16.58 -1.64
CA PHE A 108 -9.83 17.26 -1.93
C PHE A 108 -10.88 17.21 -0.82
N GLY A 109 -10.51 16.89 0.43
CA GLY A 109 -11.46 16.75 1.53
C GLY A 109 -12.40 15.56 1.39
N GLN A 110 -11.99 14.54 0.62
CA GLN A 110 -12.72 13.27 0.52
C GLN A 110 -12.72 12.56 1.88
N ASN A 111 -13.74 11.73 2.10
CA ASN A 111 -14.01 11.11 3.40
C ASN A 111 -14.19 9.59 3.36
N ASN A 112 -13.91 8.94 2.21
CA ASN A 112 -13.95 7.49 2.10
C ASN A 112 -12.95 6.99 1.06
N GLY A 113 -12.71 5.69 1.07
CA GLY A 113 -11.83 5.04 0.10
C GLY A 113 -11.53 3.60 0.46
N PHE A 114 -10.40 3.11 -0.03
CA PHE A 114 -9.95 1.74 0.23
C PHE A 114 -8.47 1.70 0.62
N VAL A 115 -8.11 0.62 1.30
CA VAL A 115 -6.75 0.29 1.73
C VAL A 115 -6.26 -0.92 0.95
N PHE A 116 -5.02 -0.87 0.47
CA PHE A 116 -4.33 -2.04 -0.05
C PHE A 116 -3.63 -2.83 1.05
N TYR A 117 -3.55 -4.16 0.86
CA TYR A 117 -2.62 -5.01 1.59
C TYR A 117 -1.19 -4.45 1.44
N PRO A 118 -0.33 -4.59 2.47
CA PRO A 118 1.08 -4.35 2.27
C PRO A 118 1.60 -5.45 1.32
N VAL A 119 2.54 -5.11 0.44
CA VAL A 119 2.95 -5.99 -0.68
C VAL A 119 3.38 -7.38 -0.18
N PHE A 120 4.12 -7.48 0.92
CA PHE A 120 4.59 -8.77 1.47
C PHE A 120 3.49 -9.61 2.13
N ASN A 121 2.36 -9.02 2.50
CA ASN A 121 1.21 -9.76 3.03
C ASN A 121 0.04 -9.78 2.04
N THR A 122 0.29 -9.55 0.75
CA THR A 122 -0.76 -9.66 -0.27
C THR A 122 -1.19 -11.13 -0.39
N PRO A 123 -2.48 -11.45 -0.26
CA PRO A 123 -2.97 -12.82 -0.37
C PRO A 123 -2.66 -13.44 -1.74
N PRO A 124 -2.51 -14.78 -1.83
CA PRO A 124 -2.34 -15.47 -3.11
C PRO A 124 -3.43 -15.12 -4.12
N GLY A 125 -3.04 -14.95 -5.39
CA GLY A 125 -3.96 -14.63 -6.48
C GLY A 125 -4.26 -13.14 -6.66
N LYS A 126 -3.70 -12.26 -5.81
CA LYS A 126 -3.80 -10.80 -5.95
C LYS A 126 -2.54 -10.20 -6.57
N GLU A 127 -2.70 -9.11 -7.30
CA GLU A 127 -1.63 -8.40 -7.97
C GLU A 127 -0.69 -7.69 -6.98
N HIS A 128 0.60 -7.74 -7.27
CA HIS A 128 1.59 -6.89 -6.61
C HIS A 128 1.76 -5.60 -7.42
N ILE A 129 1.09 -4.55 -6.98
CA ILE A 129 1.13 -3.24 -7.64
C ILE A 129 2.41 -2.50 -7.21
N GLU A 130 3.25 -2.16 -8.18
CA GLU A 130 4.53 -1.47 -7.93
C GLU A 130 4.30 -0.02 -7.47
N ILE A 131 5.06 0.43 -6.48
CA ILE A 131 5.13 1.84 -6.09
C ILE A 131 6.28 2.51 -6.83
N LEU A 132 5.99 3.55 -7.60
CA LEU A 132 6.90 4.15 -8.58
C LEU A 132 7.65 5.37 -8.04
N CYS A 133 7.01 6.16 -7.17
CA CYS A 133 7.63 7.27 -6.49
C CYS A 133 6.84 7.68 -5.25
N SER A 134 7.50 8.45 -4.38
CA SER A 134 6.90 9.06 -3.19
C SER A 134 7.15 10.57 -3.17
N TYR A 135 6.11 11.33 -2.89
CA TYR A 135 6.13 12.75 -2.60
C TYR A 135 5.82 12.97 -1.10
N PRO A 136 6.60 13.81 -0.39
CA PRO A 136 6.34 14.14 1.03
C PRO A 136 5.01 14.90 1.27
N ILE A 137 4.48 15.55 0.23
CA ILE A 137 3.18 16.23 0.18
C ILE A 137 2.51 15.91 -1.16
N ASP A 138 1.31 16.41 -1.40
CA ASP A 138 0.67 16.39 -2.72
C ASP A 138 1.62 16.87 -3.82
N GLY A 139 1.85 16.02 -4.82
CA GLY A 139 2.78 16.24 -5.90
C GLY A 139 2.19 17.05 -7.07
N TRP A 140 0.88 17.28 -7.13
CA TRP A 140 0.19 17.78 -8.34
C TRP A 140 0.46 16.88 -9.56
N THR A 141 0.38 15.58 -9.33
CA THR A 141 0.87 14.54 -10.25
C THR A 141 0.11 14.48 -11.57
N GLN A 142 -1.12 15.02 -11.63
CA GLN A 142 -1.91 15.13 -12.85
C GLN A 142 -1.20 15.92 -13.97
N LEU A 143 -0.37 16.89 -13.60
CA LEU A 143 0.34 17.74 -14.56
C LEU A 143 1.78 17.28 -14.83
N ARG A 144 2.24 16.23 -14.14
CA ARG A 144 3.63 15.78 -14.25
C ARG A 144 3.84 14.81 -15.40
N GLU A 145 5.07 14.78 -15.90
CA GLU A 145 5.50 13.78 -16.87
C GLU A 145 5.17 12.36 -16.40
N THR A 146 4.68 11.55 -17.34
CA THR A 146 4.24 10.18 -17.08
C THR A 146 5.34 9.35 -16.40
N PRO A 147 5.02 8.56 -15.35
CA PRO A 147 3.67 8.24 -14.87
C PRO A 147 3.14 9.16 -13.76
N GLY A 148 3.60 10.41 -13.68
CA GLY A 148 3.30 11.33 -12.59
C GLY A 148 4.44 11.50 -11.59
N CYS A 149 5.58 10.85 -11.84
CA CYS A 149 6.80 10.94 -11.04
C CYS A 149 7.86 11.90 -11.60
N GLY A 150 7.66 12.38 -12.84
CA GLY A 150 8.63 13.21 -13.54
C GLY A 150 8.41 14.70 -13.33
N ALA A 151 8.93 15.49 -14.27
CA ALA A 151 8.92 16.94 -14.16
C ALA A 151 7.51 17.52 -14.22
N HIS A 152 7.26 18.58 -13.45
CA HIS A 152 6.10 19.44 -13.59
C HIS A 152 6.39 20.54 -14.64
N PRO A 153 5.43 20.90 -15.51
CA PRO A 153 5.64 21.87 -16.62
C PRO A 153 6.06 23.26 -16.16
N TYR A 154 5.67 23.66 -14.94
CA TYR A 154 6.12 24.94 -14.35
C TYR A 154 7.61 24.96 -13.98
N TYR A 155 8.22 23.80 -13.74
CA TYR A 155 9.61 23.65 -13.31
C TYR A 155 10.26 22.42 -13.96
N PRO A 156 10.40 22.39 -15.30
CA PRO A 156 10.73 21.18 -16.05
C PRO A 156 12.13 20.62 -15.73
N THR A 157 13.01 21.44 -15.18
CA THR A 157 14.38 21.01 -14.81
C THR A 157 14.56 20.83 -13.31
N GLN A 158 13.72 21.47 -12.48
CA GLN A 158 13.83 21.50 -11.03
C GLN A 158 12.86 20.56 -10.30
N SER A 159 11.93 19.90 -10.98
CA SER A 159 10.88 19.10 -10.32
C SER A 159 10.87 17.63 -10.76
N LYS A 160 12.02 17.09 -11.17
CA LYS A 160 12.17 15.71 -11.65
C LYS A 160 12.18 14.70 -10.49
N ARG A 161 12.56 13.45 -10.76
CA ARG A 161 12.95 12.50 -9.71
C ARG A 161 14.19 13.04 -8.97
N CYS A 162 14.15 13.06 -7.65
CA CYS A 162 15.19 13.64 -6.80
C CYS A 162 16.58 13.08 -7.13
N GLN A 163 16.69 11.77 -7.34
CA GLN A 163 17.95 11.10 -7.66
C GLN A 163 18.59 11.60 -8.96
N THR A 164 17.77 11.98 -9.95
CA THR A 164 18.27 12.55 -11.22
C THR A 164 18.79 13.98 -11.08
N MET A 165 18.54 14.61 -9.94
CA MET A 165 18.96 15.96 -9.61
C MET A 165 20.07 15.97 -8.55
N GLY A 166 20.59 14.80 -8.15
CA GLY A 166 21.57 14.68 -7.06
C GLY A 166 20.98 14.92 -5.66
N ILE A 167 19.67 14.86 -5.51
CA ILE A 167 18.97 14.94 -4.22
C ILE A 167 18.68 13.52 -3.74
N SER A 168 19.30 13.13 -2.63
CA SER A 168 19.13 11.82 -2.01
C SER A 168 18.78 11.89 -0.53
N THR A 169 18.82 13.06 0.12
CA THR A 169 18.47 13.20 1.54
C THR A 169 17.30 14.14 1.77
N ALA A 170 16.64 13.99 2.92
CA ALA A 170 15.59 14.90 3.34
C ALA A 170 16.08 16.35 3.48
N GLU A 171 17.31 16.55 3.96
CA GLU A 171 17.94 17.88 4.08
C GLU A 171 18.16 18.52 2.71
N GLN A 172 18.65 17.76 1.72
CA GLN A 172 18.83 18.25 0.35
C GLN A 172 17.48 18.58 -0.28
N TRP A 173 16.45 17.76 -0.02
CA TRP A 173 15.10 18.06 -0.47
C TRP A 173 14.58 19.35 0.16
N MET A 174 14.80 19.57 1.47
CA MET A 174 14.39 20.81 2.15
C MET A 174 15.14 22.04 1.63
N ALA A 175 16.44 21.91 1.32
CA ALA A 175 17.21 22.97 0.68
C ALA A 175 16.65 23.32 -0.70
N HIS A 176 16.34 22.30 -1.51
CA HIS A 176 15.67 22.45 -2.80
C HIS A 176 14.29 23.13 -2.66
N TRP A 177 13.44 22.62 -1.78
CA TRP A 177 12.11 23.15 -1.48
C TRP A 177 12.13 24.64 -1.09
N ASN A 178 13.10 25.04 -0.25
CA ASN A 178 13.26 26.42 0.19
C ASN A 178 13.83 27.34 -0.89
N ALA A 179 14.53 26.80 -1.88
CA ALA A 179 15.03 27.54 -3.04
C ALA A 179 13.95 27.82 -4.11
N ALA A 180 12.72 27.32 -3.93
CA ALA A 180 11.64 27.54 -4.88
C ALA A 180 11.35 29.05 -5.05
N PRO A 181 11.31 29.57 -6.30
CA PRO A 181 11.22 31.00 -6.57
C PRO A 181 9.85 31.61 -6.24
N SER A 182 8.82 30.77 -6.08
CA SER A 182 7.48 31.18 -5.68
C SER A 182 6.92 30.25 -4.61
N SER A 183 6.41 30.82 -3.53
CA SER A 183 5.70 30.05 -2.50
C SER A 183 4.38 29.47 -3.02
N ALA A 184 3.69 30.16 -3.93
CA ALA A 184 2.40 29.74 -4.48
C ALA A 184 2.51 28.49 -5.35
N TYR A 185 3.63 28.32 -6.06
CA TYR A 185 3.88 27.17 -6.94
C TYR A 185 4.89 26.18 -6.34
N ARG A 186 5.19 26.30 -5.04
CA ARG A 186 6.18 25.44 -4.38
C ARG A 186 5.88 23.94 -4.50
N PRO A 187 4.62 23.46 -4.42
CA PRO A 187 4.30 22.05 -4.71
C PRO A 187 4.70 21.58 -6.12
N ALA A 188 4.68 22.45 -7.12
CA ALA A 188 5.17 22.13 -8.46
C ALA A 188 6.71 22.05 -8.54
N TYR A 189 7.42 22.72 -7.63
CA TYR A 189 8.89 22.78 -7.60
C TYR A 189 9.52 21.52 -6.99
N GLN A 190 8.81 20.79 -6.14
CA GLN A 190 9.36 19.60 -5.47
C GLN A 190 9.76 18.49 -6.45
N CYS A 191 10.81 17.75 -6.06
CA CYS A 191 11.18 16.50 -6.71
C CYS A 191 10.49 15.30 -6.03
N SER A 192 10.41 14.18 -6.76
CA SER A 192 9.86 12.91 -6.27
C SER A 192 10.96 11.91 -5.87
N PHE A 193 10.80 11.20 -4.76
CA PHE A 193 11.72 10.13 -4.40
C PHE A 193 11.43 8.89 -5.26
N ASP A 194 12.42 8.42 -6.03
CA ASP A 194 12.31 7.18 -6.81
C ASP A 194 12.39 5.95 -5.90
N VAL A 195 11.36 5.12 -5.93
CA VAL A 195 11.25 3.93 -5.07
C VAL A 195 10.93 2.67 -5.86
N ARG A 196 11.09 2.71 -7.19
CA ARG A 196 10.89 1.57 -8.08
C ARG A 196 11.79 0.41 -7.70
N ASP A 197 11.38 -0.80 -8.05
CA ASP A 197 12.19 -2.00 -7.80
C ASP A 197 13.58 -1.91 -8.47
N SER A 198 13.66 -1.21 -9.61
CA SER A 198 14.92 -0.93 -10.32
C SER A 198 15.95 -0.12 -9.51
N MET A 199 15.53 0.55 -8.44
CA MET A 199 16.45 1.23 -7.50
C MET A 199 17.18 0.24 -6.59
N ASN A 200 16.70 -1.01 -6.48
CA ASN A 200 17.30 -2.08 -5.69
C ASN A 200 17.69 -1.57 -4.28
N GLN A 201 18.96 -1.71 -3.88
CA GLN A 201 19.46 -1.34 -2.54
C GLN A 201 19.28 0.15 -2.17
N LEU A 202 18.98 1.02 -3.15
CA LEU A 202 18.72 2.44 -2.93
C LEU A 202 17.24 2.74 -2.64
N ALA A 203 16.33 1.81 -2.94
CA ALA A 203 14.89 2.05 -2.86
C ALA A 203 14.45 2.32 -1.41
N ALA A 204 14.97 1.55 -0.44
CA ALA A 204 14.52 1.69 0.93
C ALA A 204 14.99 2.99 1.58
N ASP A 205 16.25 3.40 1.34
CA ASP A 205 16.73 4.70 1.81
C ASP A 205 15.94 5.83 1.11
N SER A 206 15.79 5.78 -0.20
CA SER A 206 14.99 6.77 -0.95
C SER A 206 13.58 6.96 -0.37
N PHE A 207 12.87 5.87 -0.07
CA PHE A 207 11.56 5.94 0.58
C PHE A 207 11.65 6.50 2.00
N TYR A 208 12.63 6.06 2.80
CA TYR A 208 12.84 6.57 4.15
C TYR A 208 13.12 8.08 4.16
N GLN A 209 13.87 8.60 3.21
CA GLN A 209 14.14 10.03 3.08
C GLN A 209 12.87 10.83 2.73
N SER A 210 11.92 10.24 1.99
CA SER A 210 10.58 10.83 1.81
C SER A 210 9.84 10.97 3.15
N LEU A 211 9.86 9.95 4.00
CA LEU A 211 9.22 9.99 5.32
C LEU A 211 9.92 10.98 6.27
N ARG A 212 11.26 11.05 6.25
CA ARG A 212 12.00 12.08 6.97
C ARG A 212 11.61 13.48 6.52
N THR A 213 11.51 13.69 5.21
CA THR A 213 11.10 14.98 4.62
C THR A 213 9.70 15.38 5.08
N ARG A 214 8.77 14.42 5.13
CA ARG A 214 7.42 14.64 5.66
C ARG A 214 7.43 15.25 7.07
N ASN A 215 8.33 14.78 7.93
CA ASN A 215 8.50 15.35 9.28
C ASN A 215 9.16 16.72 9.28
N LEU A 216 10.20 16.92 8.46
CA LEU A 216 10.93 18.19 8.37
C LEU A 216 10.07 19.35 7.86
N LEU A 217 9.06 19.06 7.04
CA LEU A 217 8.07 20.06 6.59
C LEU A 217 7.22 20.64 7.74
N GLY A 218 7.16 19.95 8.89
CA GLY A 218 6.60 20.46 10.13
C GLY A 218 5.10 20.78 10.10
N ALA A 219 4.66 21.58 11.08
CA ALA A 219 3.26 21.89 11.30
C ALA A 219 2.58 22.61 10.11
N THR A 220 3.35 23.33 9.29
CA THR A 220 2.83 24.06 8.11
C THR A 220 2.22 23.11 7.08
N TRP A 221 2.81 21.94 6.87
CA TRP A 221 2.38 20.98 5.84
C TRP A 221 1.75 19.71 6.42
N PHE A 222 1.75 19.56 7.75
CA PHE A 222 0.99 18.52 8.44
C PHE A 222 -0.47 18.42 7.98
N PRO A 223 -1.21 19.53 7.74
CA PRO A 223 -2.61 19.41 7.33
C PRO A 223 -2.81 18.68 6.00
N GLN A 224 -1.87 18.75 5.06
CA GLN A 224 -2.03 18.18 3.72
C GLN A 224 -1.52 16.74 3.66
N GLN A 225 -2.17 15.87 2.89
CA GLN A 225 -1.71 14.51 2.61
C GLN A 225 -0.37 14.46 1.87
N ASN A 226 0.32 13.32 1.99
CA ASN A 226 1.42 12.94 1.09
C ASN A 226 0.88 12.17 -0.12
N GLU A 227 1.76 11.83 -1.05
CA GLU A 227 1.36 11.13 -2.27
C GLU A 227 2.36 10.04 -2.66
N LEU A 228 1.85 8.85 -2.95
CA LEU A 228 2.52 7.79 -3.66
C LEU A 228 1.94 7.69 -5.07
N ILE A 229 2.78 7.38 -6.05
CA ILE A 229 2.30 6.97 -7.37
C ILE A 229 2.54 5.49 -7.53
N LEU A 230 1.46 4.74 -7.69
CA LEU A 230 1.47 3.31 -7.97
C LEU A 230 1.35 3.07 -9.47
N ARG A 231 1.92 1.98 -9.97
CA ARG A 231 1.73 1.54 -11.35
C ARG A 231 0.24 1.28 -11.61
N THR A 232 -0.26 1.79 -12.74
CA THR A 232 -1.65 1.55 -13.14
C THR A 232 -1.92 0.07 -13.41
N TRP A 233 -3.18 -0.32 -13.32
CA TRP A 233 -3.68 -1.66 -13.64
C TRP A 233 -4.80 -1.57 -14.69
N ALA A 234 -5.17 -2.72 -15.25
CA ALA A 234 -6.24 -2.79 -16.23
C ALA A 234 -7.59 -2.40 -15.61
N GLN A 235 -8.48 -1.83 -16.42
CA GLN A 235 -9.89 -1.74 -16.04
C GLN A 235 -10.43 -3.14 -15.83
N THR A 236 -11.18 -3.34 -14.74
CA THR A 236 -11.82 -4.62 -14.46
C THR A 236 -13.18 -4.42 -13.80
N ASP A 237 -14.13 -5.26 -14.19
CA ASP A 237 -15.43 -5.36 -13.53
C ASP A 237 -15.34 -6.30 -12.31
N ASN A 238 -14.34 -7.20 -12.27
CA ASN A 238 -14.10 -8.12 -11.18
C ASN A 238 -12.85 -7.67 -10.38
N PRO A 239 -13.00 -7.24 -9.12
CA PRO A 239 -11.88 -6.72 -8.33
C PRO A 239 -11.09 -7.80 -7.57
N ASN A 240 -11.37 -9.10 -7.74
CA ASN A 240 -10.77 -10.16 -6.91
C ASN A 240 -9.24 -10.24 -7.04
N GLY A 241 -8.70 -9.88 -8.21
CA GLY A 241 -7.26 -9.78 -8.45
C GLY A 241 -6.60 -8.56 -7.81
N LEU A 242 -7.35 -7.56 -7.34
CA LEU A 242 -6.78 -6.36 -6.75
C LEU A 242 -6.43 -6.59 -5.27
N PRO A 243 -5.32 -6.00 -4.77
CA PRO A 243 -4.87 -6.14 -3.39
C PRO A 243 -5.68 -5.31 -2.39
N ILE A 244 -7.00 -5.18 -2.57
CA ILE A 244 -7.87 -4.44 -1.64
C ILE A 244 -8.10 -5.26 -0.37
N GLN A 245 -7.72 -4.68 0.77
CA GLN A 245 -7.86 -5.29 2.09
C GLN A 245 -9.14 -4.86 2.79
N ALA A 246 -9.48 -3.57 2.71
CA ALA A 246 -10.64 -3.00 3.38
C ALA A 246 -11.09 -1.70 2.73
N LEU A 247 -12.33 -1.33 3.00
CA LEU A 247 -12.83 0.02 2.79
C LEU A 247 -12.59 0.84 4.05
N PHE A 248 -12.54 2.16 3.91
CA PHE A 248 -12.46 3.05 5.05
C PHE A 248 -13.33 4.28 4.87
N TYR A 249 -13.66 4.93 5.99
CA TYR A 249 -14.21 6.27 6.01
C TYR A 249 -13.60 7.12 7.12
N THR A 250 -13.68 8.43 6.94
CA THR A 250 -13.40 9.48 7.93
C THR A 250 -14.66 10.35 8.05
N GLY A 251 -14.83 11.08 9.15
CA GLY A 251 -15.93 12.05 9.27
C GLY A 251 -17.31 11.47 8.92
N ASP A 252 -17.96 12.06 7.93
CA ASP A 252 -19.31 11.71 7.42
C ASP A 252 -19.30 10.72 6.23
N GLY A 253 -18.14 10.14 5.87
CA GLY A 253 -17.98 9.33 4.66
C GLY A 253 -18.59 7.92 4.70
N LEU A 254 -19.18 7.49 5.82
CA LEU A 254 -19.72 6.13 6.00
C LEU A 254 -20.73 5.74 4.91
N SER A 255 -21.61 6.68 4.53
CA SER A 255 -22.63 6.44 3.49
C SER A 255 -22.00 6.06 2.14
N ASN A 256 -20.89 6.70 1.75
CA ASN A 256 -20.19 6.36 0.52
C ASN A 256 -19.40 5.06 0.66
N ALA A 257 -18.77 4.80 1.80
CA ALA A 257 -18.08 3.53 2.06
C ALA A 257 -19.04 2.33 1.98
N ARG A 258 -20.27 2.45 2.48
CA ARG A 258 -21.33 1.42 2.34
C ARG A 258 -21.72 1.18 0.89
N LYS A 259 -21.88 2.23 0.09
CA LYS A 259 -22.16 2.08 -1.35
C LYS A 259 -21.02 1.36 -2.07
N ASP A 260 -19.78 1.70 -1.75
CA ASP A 260 -18.60 1.03 -2.30
C ASP A 260 -18.55 -0.45 -1.85
N GLN A 261 -18.92 -0.76 -0.60
CA GLN A 261 -19.03 -2.14 -0.10
C GLN A 261 -20.06 -2.97 -0.85
N VAL A 262 -21.27 -2.45 -1.01
CA VAL A 262 -22.35 -3.11 -1.76
C VAL A 262 -21.90 -3.35 -3.20
N HIS A 263 -21.29 -2.34 -3.83
CA HIS A 263 -20.80 -2.45 -5.19
C HIS A 263 -19.70 -3.50 -5.34
N PHE A 264 -18.74 -3.53 -4.42
CA PHE A 264 -17.68 -4.52 -4.40
C PHE A 264 -18.27 -5.93 -4.29
N ARG A 265 -19.18 -6.17 -3.33
CA ARG A 265 -19.83 -7.47 -3.14
C ARG A 265 -20.58 -7.93 -4.38
N ASN A 266 -21.34 -7.03 -5.01
CA ASN A 266 -22.11 -7.37 -6.21
C ASN A 266 -21.21 -7.90 -7.34
N GLN A 267 -19.97 -7.40 -7.45
CA GLN A 267 -19.04 -7.79 -8.50
C GLN A 267 -18.11 -8.95 -8.13
N SER A 268 -17.68 -9.03 -6.88
CA SER A 268 -16.71 -10.01 -6.39
C SER A 268 -17.34 -11.27 -5.79
N GLY A 269 -18.51 -11.13 -5.19
CA GLY A 269 -19.08 -12.06 -4.22
C GLY A 269 -18.58 -11.85 -2.77
N ASP A 270 -17.52 -11.07 -2.57
CA ASP A 270 -16.85 -10.89 -1.28
C ASP A 270 -17.33 -9.64 -0.54
N VAL A 271 -17.32 -9.68 0.79
CA VAL A 271 -17.64 -8.52 1.64
C VAL A 271 -16.35 -7.95 2.21
N LEU A 272 -16.01 -6.73 1.81
CA LEU A 272 -14.93 -5.97 2.45
C LEU A 272 -15.41 -5.36 3.77
N PRO A 273 -14.64 -5.44 4.86
CA PRO A 273 -14.96 -4.69 6.06
C PRO A 273 -14.79 -3.18 5.82
N ILE A 274 -15.54 -2.39 6.58
CA ILE A 274 -15.42 -0.93 6.62
C ILE A 274 -14.69 -0.55 7.91
N ILE A 275 -13.57 0.16 7.78
CA ILE A 275 -12.78 0.66 8.90
C ILE A 275 -13.02 2.15 9.07
N LYS A 276 -13.44 2.57 10.26
CA LYS A 276 -13.43 3.99 10.62
C LYS A 276 -11.99 4.41 10.88
N LEU A 277 -11.51 5.33 10.04
CA LEU A 277 -10.23 5.99 10.19
C LEU A 277 -10.46 7.35 10.87
N THR A 278 -9.87 7.53 12.05
CA THR A 278 -9.77 8.84 12.69
C THR A 278 -8.38 9.39 12.40
N LEU A 279 -8.29 10.41 11.55
CA LEU A 279 -7.04 11.11 11.26
C LEU A 279 -6.66 12.05 12.43
N PRO A 280 -5.35 12.23 12.70
CA PRO A 280 -4.90 13.11 13.78
C PRO A 280 -5.21 14.57 13.47
N THR A 281 -5.68 15.34 14.46
CA THR A 281 -5.99 16.77 14.29
C THR A 281 -4.75 17.66 14.38
N ASN A 282 -3.68 17.15 15.00
CA ASN A 282 -2.38 17.79 15.15
C ASN A 282 -1.26 16.72 15.19
N SER A 283 0.00 17.15 15.17
CA SER A 283 1.15 16.22 15.04
C SER A 283 1.39 15.31 16.25
N SER A 284 0.90 15.67 17.45
CA SER A 284 1.06 14.84 18.65
C SER A 284 0.04 13.69 18.72
N GLU A 285 -1.11 13.85 18.07
CA GLU A 285 -2.14 12.81 17.94
C GLU A 285 -1.76 11.72 16.94
N ASN A 286 -2.31 10.52 17.12
CA ASN A 286 -2.11 9.39 16.23
C ASN A 286 -3.39 9.08 15.45
N ALA A 287 -3.23 8.48 14.27
CA ALA A 287 -4.37 7.91 13.57
C ALA A 287 -4.91 6.69 14.34
N VAL A 288 -6.22 6.50 14.31
CA VAL A 288 -6.90 5.37 14.95
C VAL A 288 -7.75 4.64 13.91
N PHE A 289 -7.71 3.31 13.97
CA PHE A 289 -8.46 2.42 13.09
C PHE A 289 -9.42 1.60 13.95
N THR A 290 -10.72 1.79 13.76
CA THR A 290 -11.74 1.04 14.50
C THR A 290 -12.67 0.33 13.54
N TYR A 291 -13.07 -0.88 13.92
CA TYR A 291 -14.11 -1.63 13.25
C TYR A 291 -15.37 -1.68 14.11
N ASP A 292 -16.52 -1.42 13.50
CA ASP A 292 -17.85 -1.65 14.08
C ASP A 292 -18.65 -2.47 13.07
N PRO A 293 -19.19 -3.65 13.42
CA PRO A 293 -20.03 -4.42 12.50
C PRO A 293 -21.28 -3.64 12.04
N ASN A 294 -21.74 -2.64 12.79
CA ASN A 294 -22.85 -1.79 12.38
C ASN A 294 -22.47 -0.79 11.27
N ASP A 295 -21.18 -0.62 10.96
CA ASP A 295 -20.74 0.22 9.85
C ASP A 295 -20.97 -0.46 8.49
N LEU A 296 -21.12 -1.80 8.46
CA LEU A 296 -21.52 -2.51 7.24
C LEU A 296 -22.87 -2.00 6.73
N ASP A 297 -23.11 -2.11 5.42
CA ASP A 297 -24.40 -1.79 4.85
C ASP A 297 -25.46 -2.80 5.35
N PRO A 298 -26.65 -2.36 5.79
CA PRO A 298 -27.68 -3.26 6.32
C PRO A 298 -28.18 -4.34 5.35
N SER A 299 -27.90 -4.21 4.04
CA SER A 299 -28.21 -5.23 3.03
C SER A 299 -27.19 -6.37 2.95
N ILE A 300 -26.07 -6.25 3.66
CA ILE A 300 -25.01 -7.26 3.73
C ILE A 300 -25.37 -8.24 4.87
N PRO A 301 -25.45 -9.56 4.56
CA PRO A 301 -25.75 -10.59 5.57
C PRO A 301 -24.72 -10.71 6.68
#